data_AF-D9R901-F1
#
_entry.id   AF-D9R901-F1
#
_cell.length_a   1.000
_cell.length_b   1.000
_cell.length_c   1.000
_cell.angle_alpha   90.00
_cell.angle_beta   90.00
_cell.angle_gamma   90.00
#
_symmetry.space_group_name_H-M   'P 1'
#
loop_
_entity.id
_entity.type
_entity.pdbx_description
1 polymer ?
#
loop_
_entity_poly.entity_id
_entity_poly.type
_entity_poly.pdbx_seq_one_letter_code
_entity_poly.pdbx_strand_id
1 'polypeptide(L)'
;MTVKDFDVGQKVFIINMYEGRNCEPEIREAKVKAVGRKYVTIDNGNRYEHEERFCYGLVQNTDYGEITYLCPSRTDANNYIEQSKLSKWLSNITWIKCRKYTLEQLRKVKEILVD
;
A
#
# COMPACT_ATOMS: atom_id res chain seq x y z
N MET A 1 7.18 -1.35 8.24
CA MET A 1 7.42 0.11 8.32
C MET A 1 6.69 0.66 9.52
N THR A 2 7.31 1.56 10.30
CA THR A 2 6.76 2.15 11.52
C THR A 2 6.92 3.67 11.52
N VAL A 3 6.30 4.34 12.48
CA VAL A 3 6.40 5.80 12.68
C VAL A 3 7.85 6.27 12.88
N LYS A 4 8.73 5.39 13.37
CA LYS A 4 10.16 5.70 13.61
C LYS A 4 10.99 5.79 12.34
N ASP A 5 10.45 5.35 11.20
CA ASP A 5 11.14 5.39 9.91
C ASP A 5 11.02 6.77 9.23
N PHE A 6 10.47 7.76 9.94
CA PHE A 6 10.19 9.10 9.43
C PHE A 6 10.88 10.18 10.25
N ASP A 7 11.31 11.25 9.57
CA ASP A 7 11.98 12.41 10.16
C ASP A 7 11.19 13.70 9.90
N VAL A 8 11.27 14.66 10.83
CA VAL A 8 10.66 15.98 10.65
C VAL A 8 11.32 16.71 9.47
N GLY A 9 10.50 17.24 8.56
CA GLY A 9 10.94 17.92 7.34
C GLY A 9 11.19 16.98 6.15
N GLN A 10 11.13 15.65 6.35
CA GLN A 10 11.28 14.66 5.29
C GLN A 10 10.20 14.84 4.22
N LYS A 11 10.61 14.75 2.95
CA LYS A 11 9.69 14.61 1.82
C LYS A 11 9.13 13.19 1.78
N VAL A 12 7.81 13.09 1.74
CA VAL A 12 7.05 11.83 1.80
C VAL A 12 6.00 11.80 0.69
N PHE A 13 5.43 10.63 0.45
CA PHE A 13 4.52 10.38 -0.66
C PHE A 13 3.19 9.84 -0.15
N ILE A 14 2.11 10.52 -0.49
CA ILE A 14 0.74 10.12 -0.17
C ILE A 14 0.17 9.37 -1.37
N ILE A 15 -0.45 8.22 -1.12
CA ILE A 15 -1.13 7.42 -2.14
C ILE A 15 -2.62 7.49 -1.89
N ASN A 16 -3.37 7.85 -2.93
CA ASN A 16 -4.79 7.58 -2.99
C ASN A 16 -5.05 6.45 -3.99
N MET A 17 -5.56 5.32 -3.50
CA MET A 17 -5.81 4.14 -4.33
C MET A 17 -7.13 4.21 -5.11
N TYR A 18 -8.00 5.16 -4.77
CA TYR A 18 -9.34 5.26 -5.31
C TYR A 18 -10.14 3.95 -5.26
N GLU A 19 -10.11 3.27 -4.11
CA GLU A 19 -10.72 1.95 -3.99
C GLU A 19 -12.23 1.98 -4.29
N GLY A 20 -12.70 1.01 -5.08
CA GLY A 20 -14.08 0.95 -5.55
C GLY A 20 -14.39 1.86 -6.74
N ARG A 21 -13.43 2.66 -7.23
CA ARG A 21 -13.57 3.50 -8.42
C ARG A 21 -12.77 2.92 -9.59
N ASN A 22 -13.25 3.16 -10.82
CA ASN A 22 -12.54 2.77 -12.04
C ASN A 22 -11.55 3.88 -12.46
N CYS A 23 -10.57 4.16 -11.61
CA CYS A 23 -9.53 5.14 -11.89
C CYS A 23 -8.17 4.71 -11.35
N GLU A 24 -7.10 5.21 -11.95
CA GLU A 24 -5.73 4.89 -11.55
C GLU A 24 -5.40 5.53 -10.20
N PRO A 25 -4.55 4.88 -9.38
CA PRO A 25 -4.02 5.47 -8.16
C PRO A 25 -3.27 6.77 -8.41
N GLU A 26 -3.35 7.68 -7.45
CA GLU A 26 -2.63 8.95 -7.48
C GLU A 26 -1.56 8.99 -6.39
N ILE A 27 -0.39 9.55 -6.74
CA ILE A 27 0.69 9.83 -5.79
C ILE A 27 0.86 11.35 -5.67
N ARG A 28 0.85 11.86 -4.44
CA ARG A 28 1.12 13.27 -4.12
C ARG A 28 2.33 13.38 -3.20
N GLU A 29 3.03 14.49 -3.27
CA GLU A 29 4.15 14.78 -2.37
C GLU A 29 3.65 15.58 -1.16
N ALA A 30 4.24 15.33 0.01
CA ALA A 30 4.01 16.11 1.21
C ALA A 30 5.30 16.19 2.05
N LYS A 31 5.28 17.00 3.11
CA LYS A 31 6.36 17.05 4.09
C LYS A 31 5.89 16.60 5.46
N VAL A 32 6.74 15.87 6.17
CA VAL A 32 6.52 15.53 7.58
C VAL A 32 6.64 16.79 8.42
N LYS A 33 5.58 17.11 9.18
CA LYS A 33 5.51 18.23 10.11
C LYS A 33 5.90 17.83 11.52
N ALA A 34 5.49 16.65 11.98
CA ALA A 34 5.80 16.13 13.30
C ALA A 34 5.81 14.60 13.31
N VAL A 35 6.66 14.02 14.16
CA VAL A 35 6.73 12.58 14.42
C VAL A 35 6.45 12.36 15.90
N GLY A 36 5.35 11.70 16.21
CA GLY A 36 4.94 11.36 17.57
C GLY A 36 5.17 9.88 17.89
N ARG A 37 4.73 9.44 19.07
CA ARG A 37 4.82 8.01 19.46
C ARG A 37 3.94 7.11 18.58
N LYS A 38 2.74 7.58 18.24
CA LYS A 38 1.71 6.81 17.50
C LYS A 38 1.54 7.28 16.05
N TYR A 39 1.82 8.55 15.77
CA TYR A 39 1.45 9.19 14.52
C TYR A 39 2.61 9.92 13.86
N VAL A 40 2.67 9.86 12.53
CA VAL A 40 3.33 10.86 11.68
C VAL A 40 2.30 11.89 11.26
N THR A 41 2.58 13.17 11.45
CA THR A 41 1.72 14.28 11.01
C THR A 41 2.40 15.00 9.86
N ILE A 42 1.68 15.21 8.75
CA ILE A 42 2.20 15.95 7.59
C ILE A 42 1.78 17.44 7.63
N ASP A 43 2.31 18.22 6.70
CA ASP A 43 2.09 19.67 6.56
C ASP A 43 0.60 20.10 6.57
N ASN A 44 -0.27 19.34 5.93
CA ASN A 44 -1.71 19.62 5.87
C ASN A 44 -2.50 19.22 7.15
N GLY A 45 -1.81 18.67 8.16
CA GLY A 45 -2.41 18.26 9.44
C GLY A 45 -2.92 16.82 9.49
N ASN A 46 -2.94 16.10 8.36
CA ASN A 46 -3.31 14.68 8.36
C ASN A 46 -2.32 13.86 9.18
N ARG A 47 -2.85 12.84 9.87
CA ARG A 47 -2.09 11.93 10.73
C ARG A 47 -2.12 10.53 10.14
N TYR A 48 -0.99 9.84 10.21
CA TYR A 48 -0.84 8.48 9.72
C TYR A 48 -0.23 7.61 10.81
N GLU A 49 -0.72 6.38 10.93
CA GLU A 49 -0.28 5.41 11.93
C GLU A 49 0.10 4.07 11.28
N HIS A 50 0.86 3.27 12.03
CA HIS A 50 1.23 1.94 11.58
C HIS A 50 0.02 1.00 11.62
N GLU A 51 -0.16 0.22 10.57
CA GLU A 51 -1.11 -0.87 10.52
C GLU A 51 -0.41 -2.14 10.01
N GLU A 52 -0.56 -3.25 10.73
CA GLU A 52 0.18 -4.50 10.45
C GLU A 52 -0.08 -5.08 9.05
N ARG A 53 -1.27 -4.83 8.51
CA ARG A 53 -1.67 -5.29 7.17
C ARG A 53 -0.96 -4.55 6.04
N PHE A 54 -0.32 -3.42 6.34
CA PHE A 54 0.30 -2.51 5.37
C PHE A 54 1.79 -2.39 5.60
N CYS A 55 2.59 -3.15 4.84
CA CYS A 55 4.03 -3.20 5.02
C CYS A 55 4.80 -2.04 4.34
N TYR A 56 4.22 -1.42 3.31
CA TYR A 56 4.87 -0.38 2.49
C TYR A 56 4.62 1.06 2.96
N GLY A 57 3.77 1.28 3.96
CA GLY A 57 3.40 2.63 4.38
C GLY A 57 2.65 2.69 5.71
N LEU A 58 2.33 3.92 6.13
CA LEU A 58 1.41 4.21 7.23
C LEU A 58 0.01 4.48 6.67
N VAL A 59 -1.02 4.17 7.45
CA VAL A 59 -2.42 4.35 7.06
C VAL A 59 -2.96 5.63 7.69
N GLN A 60 -3.73 6.42 6.93
CA GLN A 60 -4.32 7.65 7.43
C GLN A 60 -5.28 7.35 8.59
N ASN A 61 -5.09 8.04 9.72
CA ASN A 61 -6.02 8.04 10.84
C ASN A 61 -7.19 8.97 10.51
N THR A 62 -8.25 8.41 9.95
CA THR A 62 -9.51 9.11 9.63
C THR A 62 -10.70 8.19 9.87
N ASP A 63 -11.81 8.75 10.36
CA ASP A 63 -13.06 8.02 10.58
C ASP A 63 -14.03 8.13 9.39
N TYR A 64 -13.68 8.95 8.40
CA TYR A 64 -14.51 9.23 7.24
C TYR A 64 -13.68 9.51 5.98
N GLY A 65 -14.32 9.35 4.83
CA GLY A 65 -13.70 9.58 3.53
C GLY A 65 -12.83 8.41 3.05
N GLU A 66 -12.10 8.68 1.98
CA GLU A 66 -11.22 7.72 1.34
C GLU A 66 -9.90 7.62 2.12
N ILE A 67 -9.49 6.39 2.45
CA ILE A 67 -8.25 6.14 3.19
C ILE A 67 -7.06 6.37 2.25
N THR A 68 -6.10 7.18 2.71
CA THR A 68 -4.83 7.38 2.03
C THR A 68 -3.68 6.73 2.80
N TYR A 69 -2.57 6.49 2.09
CA TYR A 69 -1.38 5.83 2.63
C TYR A 69 -0.17 6.74 2.52
N LEU A 70 0.73 6.71 3.51
CA LEU A 70 1.96 7.51 3.54
C LEU A 70 3.20 6.62 3.41
N CYS A 71 4.01 6.90 2.39
CA CYS A 71 5.26 6.20 2.10
C CYS A 71 6.47 7.13 2.24
N PRO A 72 7.62 6.63 2.71
CA PRO A 72 8.84 7.41 2.91
C PRO A 72 9.58 7.70 1.61
N SER A 73 9.33 6.91 0.56
CA SER A 73 9.91 7.09 -0.77
C SER A 73 8.89 6.86 -1.89
N ARG A 74 9.20 7.39 -3.08
CA ARG A 74 8.39 7.15 -4.28
C ARG A 74 8.46 5.68 -4.72
N THR A 75 9.59 5.02 -4.47
CA THR A 75 9.77 3.60 -4.75
C THR A 75 8.81 2.76 -3.91
N ASP A 76 8.71 3.03 -2.61
CA ASP A 76 7.76 2.32 -1.73
C ASP A 76 6.32 2.55 -2.16
N ALA A 77 5.99 3.77 -2.60
CA ALA A 77 4.66 4.07 -3.11
C ALA A 77 4.32 3.29 -4.38
N ASN A 78 5.25 3.22 -5.33
CA ASN A 78 5.07 2.43 -6.55
C ASN A 78 5.00 0.92 -6.24
N ASN A 79 5.86 0.42 -5.35
CA ASN A 79 5.87 -0.99 -4.93
C ASN A 79 4.52 -1.38 -4.31
N TYR A 80 3.94 -0.51 -3.48
CA TYR A 80 2.61 -0.75 -2.93
C TYR A 80 1.52 -0.82 -4.01
N ILE A 81 1.52 0.13 -4.95
CA ILE A 81 0.56 0.13 -6.07
C ILE A 81 0.70 -1.15 -6.89
N GLU A 82 1.93 -1.55 -7.21
CA GLU A 82 2.22 -2.78 -7.95
C GLU A 82 1.77 -4.02 -7.19
N GLN A 83 2.09 -4.12 -5.89
CA GLN A 83 1.63 -5.23 -5.05
C GLN A 83 0.12 -5.33 -5.06
N SER A 84 -0.60 -4.23 -4.83
CA SER A 84 -2.07 -4.20 -4.88
C SER A 84 -2.61 -4.63 -6.25
N LYS A 85 -1.99 -4.19 -7.36
CA LYS A 85 -2.37 -4.62 -8.72
C LYS A 85 -2.16 -6.13 -8.91
N LEU A 86 -1.03 -6.67 -8.47
CA LEU A 86 -0.72 -8.11 -8.54
C LEU A 86 -1.67 -8.93 -7.66
N SER A 87 -1.96 -8.48 -6.44
CA SER A 87 -2.93 -9.13 -5.54
C SER A 87 -4.33 -9.15 -6.14
N LYS A 88 -4.78 -8.04 -6.75
CA LYS A 88 -6.06 -7.98 -7.48
C LYS A 88 -6.07 -8.90 -8.70
N TRP A 89 -4.98 -8.97 -9.46
CA TRP A 89 -4.87 -9.91 -10.58
C TRP A 89 -4.96 -11.36 -10.10
N LEU A 90 -4.22 -11.70 -9.03
CA LEU A 90 -4.18 -13.04 -8.44
C LEU A 90 -5.56 -13.46 -7.90
N SER A 91 -6.28 -12.56 -7.21
CA SER A 91 -7.62 -12.85 -6.68
C SER A 91 -8.67 -13.04 -7.79
N ASN A 92 -8.42 -12.50 -8.99
CA ASN A 92 -9.25 -12.67 -10.17
C ASN A 92 -8.98 -13.97 -10.95
N ILE A 93 -8.05 -14.81 -10.49
CA ILE A 93 -7.80 -16.13 -11.08
C ILE A 93 -8.87 -17.11 -10.57
N THR A 94 -9.83 -17.43 -11.42
CA THR A 94 -10.89 -18.40 -11.12
C THR A 94 -10.45 -19.83 -11.47
N TRP A 95 -11.10 -20.84 -10.88
CA TRP A 95 -10.87 -22.24 -11.24
C TRP A 95 -10.99 -22.53 -12.74
N ILE A 96 -11.89 -21.85 -13.44
CA ILE A 96 -12.06 -21.96 -14.90
C ILE A 96 -10.82 -21.45 -15.63
N LYS A 97 -10.24 -20.32 -15.21
CA LYS A 97 -8.98 -19.81 -15.77
C LYS A 97 -7.82 -20.75 -15.46
N CYS A 98 -7.82 -21.38 -14.28
CA CYS A 98 -6.77 -22.33 -13.88
C CYS A 98 -6.66 -23.56 -14.80
N ARG A 99 -7.76 -23.99 -15.44
CA ARG A 99 -7.74 -25.12 -16.38
C ARG A 99 -6.84 -24.91 -17.60
N LYS A 100 -6.43 -23.66 -17.88
CA LYS A 100 -5.50 -23.32 -18.96
C LYS A 100 -4.03 -23.53 -18.59
N TYR A 101 -3.73 -23.68 -17.30
CA TYR A 101 -2.37 -23.89 -16.82
C TYR A 101 -2.04 -25.39 -16.79
N THR A 102 -0.77 -25.71 -17.05
CA THR A 102 -0.27 -27.08 -16.92
C THR A 102 -0.14 -27.47 -15.45
N LEU A 103 -0.11 -28.78 -15.18
CA LEU A 103 0.13 -29.29 -13.82
C LEU A 103 1.42 -28.74 -13.21
N GLU A 104 2.50 -28.67 -13.99
CA GLU A 104 3.79 -28.12 -13.56
C GLU A 104 3.73 -26.62 -13.22
N GLN A 105 2.96 -25.83 -13.96
CA GLN A 105 2.73 -24.43 -13.61
C GLN A 105 1.99 -24.29 -12.28
N LEU A 106 0.96 -25.11 -12.06
CA LEU A 106 0.19 -25.11 -10.81
C LEU A 106 1.04 -25.56 -9.61
N ARG A 107 1.92 -26.56 -9.79
CA ARG A 107 2.88 -26.99 -8.76
C ARG A 107 3.82 -25.86 -8.34
N LYS A 108 4.42 -25.16 -9.31
CA LYS A 108 5.30 -24.00 -9.03
C LYS A 108 4.59 -22.88 -8.28
N VAL A 109 3.34 -22.58 -8.66
CA VAL A 109 2.54 -21.56 -7.95
C VAL A 109 2.25 -22.00 -6.52
N LYS A 110 1.94 -23.29 -6.30
CA LYS A 110 1.71 -23.83 -4.95
C LYS A 110 2.95 -23.72 -4.07
N GLU A 111 4.13 -24.08 -4.58
CA GLU A 111 5.41 -23.98 -3.86
C GLU A 111 5.73 -22.53 -3.44
N ILE A 112 5.31 -21.53 -4.21
CA ILE A 112 5.56 -20.12 -3.88
C ILE A 112 4.56 -19.58 -2.85
N LEU A 113 3.30 -20.02 -2.90
CA LEU A 113 2.20 -19.34 -2.19
C LEU A 113 1.66 -20.07 -0.95
N VAL A 114 1.90 -21.38 -0.80
CA VAL A 114 1.19 -22.23 0.16
C VAL A 114 2.14 -23.25 0.81
N ASP A 115 3.33 -22.81 1.22
CA ASP A 115 4.24 -23.68 1.99
C ASP A 115 3.51 -24.31 3.21
#